data_AF-A0A7J4V7W6-F1
#
_entry.id   AF-A0A7J4V7W6-F1
#
_cell.length_a   1.000
_cell.length_b   1.000
_cell.length_c   1.000
_cell.angle_alpha   90.00
_cell.angle_beta   90.00
_cell.angle_gamma   90.00
#
_symmetry.space_group_name_H-M   'P 1'
#
loop_
_entity.id
_entity.type
_entity.pdbx_description
1 polymer ?
#
loop_
_entity_poly.entity_id
_entity_poly.type
_entity_poly.pdbx_seq_one_letter_code
_entity_poly.pdbx_strand_id
1 'polypeptide(L)'
;MLNQSSLFGKHPILLILLILGSSNLHAQFDSIVFSKAGYFLYESIIYMGDQDSDGYDDFLITLSESPDPMQARAYFFKGGNPINQNAAFSIPVLHARAVTACDWNRDGYRDIICGWYSPPAAAKFLIYFGGQLLDSIPDHTFYFSFQDSSKNTLFLKGQ
;
A
#
# COMPACT_ATOMS: atom_id res chain seq x y z
N MET A 1 -28.80 -1.29 11.70
CA MET A 1 -28.43 -2.38 12.63
C MET A 1 -28.70 -3.71 11.96
N LEU A 2 -27.71 -4.26 11.24
CA LEU A 2 -27.77 -5.62 10.70
C LEU A 2 -26.97 -6.52 11.63
N ASN A 3 -27.69 -7.34 12.38
CA ASN A 3 -27.15 -8.32 13.31
C ASN A 3 -26.66 -9.53 12.50
N GLN A 4 -25.46 -9.45 11.94
CA GLN A 4 -24.78 -10.64 11.41
C GLN A 4 -24.27 -11.47 12.59
N SER A 5 -25.15 -12.26 13.21
CA SER A 5 -24.68 -13.32 14.09
C SER A 5 -23.96 -14.35 13.24
N SER A 6 -22.67 -14.51 13.47
CA SER A 6 -21.82 -15.44 12.72
C SER A 6 -22.47 -16.83 12.68
N LEU A 7 -22.50 -17.42 11.48
CA LEU A 7 -22.88 -18.83 11.27
C LEU A 7 -22.09 -19.76 12.21
N PHE A 8 -20.86 -19.36 12.55
CA PHE A 8 -19.96 -20.07 13.45
C PHE A 8 -20.42 -20.13 14.92
N GLY A 9 -21.21 -19.16 15.39
CA GLY A 9 -21.58 -19.09 16.81
C GLY A 9 -22.88 -19.81 17.19
N LYS A 10 -23.80 -20.05 16.25
CA LYS A 10 -25.17 -20.51 16.55
C LYS A 10 -25.52 -21.91 16.05
N HIS A 11 -24.77 -22.45 15.08
CA HIS A 11 -25.12 -23.73 14.44
C HIS A 11 -23.91 -24.66 14.29
N PRO A 12 -23.30 -25.12 15.41
CA PRO A 12 -22.15 -26.02 15.36
C PRO A 12 -22.46 -27.34 14.64
N ILE A 13 -23.71 -27.79 14.71
CA ILE A 13 -24.19 -29.01 14.04
C ILE A 13 -24.22 -28.83 12.51
N LEU A 14 -24.55 -27.63 12.01
CA LEU A 14 -24.57 -27.35 10.58
C LEU A 14 -23.15 -27.35 9.99
N LEU A 15 -22.18 -26.84 10.76
CA LEU A 15 -20.76 -26.90 10.40
C LEU A 15 -20.25 -28.35 10.36
N ILE A 16 -20.62 -29.16 11.36
CA ILE A 16 -20.26 -30.59 11.42
C ILE A 16 -20.88 -31.35 10.24
N LEU A 17 -22.14 -31.09 9.89
CA LEU A 17 -22.80 -31.70 8.73
C LEU A 17 -22.16 -31.29 7.40
N LEU A 18 -21.71 -30.04 7.28
CA LEU A 18 -20.97 -29.56 6.11
C LEU A 18 -19.63 -30.28 5.96
N ILE A 19 -18.92 -30.49 7.08
CA ILE A 19 -17.62 -31.18 7.11
C ILE A 19 -17.77 -32.68 6.82
N LEU A 20 -18.79 -33.32 7.41
CA LEU A 20 -19.04 -34.76 7.24
C LEU A 20 -19.73 -35.11 5.91
N GLY A 21 -20.44 -34.16 5.31
CA GLY A 21 -21.14 -34.32 4.03
C GLY A 21 -20.30 -33.97 2.81
N SER A 22 -19.19 -33.26 2.98
CA SER A 22 -18.26 -32.96 1.88
C SER A 22 -17.24 -34.10 1.71
N SER A 23 -17.18 -34.69 0.52
CA SER A 23 -16.10 -35.63 0.16
C SER A 23 -14.77 -34.92 -0.09
N ASN A 24 -14.80 -33.60 -0.31
CA ASN A 24 -13.62 -32.76 -0.48
C ASN A 24 -13.81 -31.44 0.28
N LEU A 25 -12.94 -31.19 1.26
CA LEU A 25 -12.77 -29.91 1.94
C LEU A 25 -11.50 -29.27 1.39
N HIS A 26 -11.63 -28.46 0.36
CA HIS A 26 -10.49 -27.68 -0.16
C HIS A 26 -10.32 -26.41 0.69
N ALA A 27 -9.50 -26.49 1.74
CA ALA A 27 -8.82 -25.31 2.25
C ALA A 27 -7.60 -25.06 1.35
N GLN A 28 -7.82 -24.45 0.18
CA GLN A 28 -6.73 -24.21 -0.77
C GLN A 28 -5.85 -23.06 -0.27
N PHE A 29 -4.87 -23.39 0.57
CA PHE A 29 -3.70 -22.53 0.83
C PHE A 29 -2.53 -22.84 -0.13
N ASP A 30 -2.79 -23.58 -1.21
CA ASP A 30 -1.77 -24.12 -2.12
C ASP A 30 -1.42 -23.20 -3.29
N SER A 31 -1.95 -21.97 -3.31
CA SER A 31 -1.73 -21.04 -4.41
C SER A 31 -1.03 -19.79 -3.91
N ILE A 32 0.19 -19.56 -4.40
CA ILE A 32 0.85 -18.26 -4.27
C ILE A 32 -0.04 -17.25 -5.01
N VAL A 33 -0.78 -16.45 -4.24
CA VAL A 33 -1.73 -15.45 -4.79
C VAL A 33 -0.99 -14.26 -5.39
N PHE A 34 0.26 -14.03 -4.97
CA PHE A 34 1.12 -12.97 -5.45
C PHE A 34 2.59 -13.26 -5.14
N SER A 35 3.51 -12.93 -6.05
CA SER A 35 4.95 -12.92 -5.78
C SER A 35 5.63 -11.76 -6.49
N LYS A 36 6.60 -11.15 -5.81
CA LYS A 36 7.45 -10.08 -6.35
C LYS A 36 8.86 -10.28 -5.83
N ALA A 37 9.83 -10.31 -6.72
CA ALA A 37 11.25 -10.38 -6.36
C ALA A 37 11.82 -8.96 -6.20
N GLY A 38 12.71 -8.78 -5.23
CA GLY A 38 13.41 -7.52 -4.98
C GLY A 38 14.11 -7.49 -3.63
N TYR A 39 14.82 -6.39 -3.37
CA TYR A 39 15.43 -6.11 -2.07
C TYR A 39 14.44 -5.33 -1.21
N PHE A 40 13.82 -6.04 -0.26
CA PHE A 40 12.82 -5.50 0.66
C PHE A 40 13.46 -4.98 1.94
N LEU A 41 12.83 -3.98 2.55
CA LEU A 41 13.13 -3.51 3.91
C LEU A 41 11.95 -3.78 4.85
N TYR A 42 12.15 -3.56 6.15
CA TYR A 42 11.03 -3.48 7.09
C TYR A 42 10.04 -2.41 6.60
N GLU A 43 8.73 -2.72 6.66
CA GLU A 43 7.62 -1.84 6.24
C GLU A 43 7.52 -1.63 4.71
N SER A 44 7.97 -2.60 3.91
CA SER A 44 7.91 -2.52 2.44
C SER A 44 6.50 -2.53 1.84
N ILE A 45 5.49 -2.93 2.61
CA ILE A 45 4.11 -3.07 2.13
C ILE A 45 3.28 -1.98 2.80
N ILE A 46 2.63 -1.16 1.98
CA ILE A 46 1.78 -0.07 2.46
C ILE A 46 0.36 -0.34 1.98
N TYR A 47 -0.55 -0.44 2.92
CA TYR A 47 -1.98 -0.60 2.65
C TYR A 47 -2.55 0.69 2.05
N MET A 48 -3.21 0.57 0.88
CA MET A 48 -3.86 1.69 0.20
C MET A 48 -5.39 1.64 0.31
N GLY A 49 -5.96 0.47 0.64
CA GLY A 49 -7.41 0.27 0.55
C GLY A 49 -7.87 0.16 -0.90
N ASP A 50 -9.17 -0.01 -1.12
CA ASP A 50 -9.75 -0.13 -2.46
C ASP A 50 -9.76 1.24 -3.18
N GLN A 51 -8.79 1.49 -4.08
CA GLN A 51 -8.63 2.78 -4.76
C GLN A 51 -9.56 2.92 -5.96
N ASP A 52 -9.97 1.83 -6.60
CA ASP A 52 -10.80 1.85 -7.80
C ASP A 52 -12.22 1.29 -7.62
N SER A 53 -12.60 1.02 -6.36
CA SER A 53 -13.94 0.56 -5.94
C SER A 53 -14.33 -0.78 -6.56
N ASP A 54 -13.36 -1.67 -6.76
CA ASP A 54 -13.57 -3.01 -7.32
C ASP A 54 -13.91 -4.07 -6.26
N GLY A 55 -13.89 -3.70 -4.98
CA GLY A 55 -14.17 -4.55 -3.83
C GLY A 55 -12.93 -5.26 -3.27
N TYR A 56 -11.74 -4.99 -3.79
CA TYR A 56 -10.48 -5.52 -3.30
C TYR A 56 -9.55 -4.40 -2.84
N ASP A 57 -8.88 -4.62 -1.72
CA ASP A 57 -7.91 -3.64 -1.22
C ASP A 57 -6.62 -3.64 -2.07
N ASP A 58 -6.16 -2.44 -2.41
CA ASP A 58 -4.91 -2.19 -3.11
C ASP A 58 -3.74 -1.95 -2.15
N PHE A 59 -2.53 -2.03 -2.68
CA PHE A 59 -1.31 -1.86 -1.88
C PHE A 59 -0.13 -1.35 -2.70
N LEU A 60 0.81 -0.70 -2.00
CA LEU A 60 2.14 -0.43 -2.51
C LEU A 60 3.12 -1.48 -2.00
N ILE A 61 4.08 -1.82 -2.85
CA ILE A 61 5.31 -2.48 -2.44
C ILE A 61 6.47 -1.55 -2.75
N THR A 62 7.21 -1.15 -1.73
CA THR A 62 8.46 -0.41 -1.87
C THR A 62 9.65 -1.36 -1.80
N LEU A 63 10.44 -1.43 -2.87
CA LEU A 63 11.63 -2.29 -2.94
C LEU A 63 12.69 -1.66 -3.84
N SER A 64 13.93 -2.13 -3.73
CA SER A 64 14.95 -1.86 -4.75
C SER A 64 15.10 -3.08 -5.67
N GLU A 65 15.27 -2.82 -6.97
CA GLU A 65 15.61 -3.87 -7.96
C GLU A 65 17.11 -4.19 -7.97
N SER A 66 17.91 -3.38 -7.27
CA SER A 66 19.34 -3.60 -7.09
C SER A 66 19.71 -3.56 -5.60
N PRO A 67 20.91 -4.05 -5.21
CA PRO A 67 21.39 -3.91 -3.84
C PRO A 67 21.56 -2.45 -3.39
N ASP A 68 21.57 -1.49 -4.32
CA ASP A 68 21.63 -0.07 -3.99
C ASP A 68 20.26 0.41 -3.48
N PRO A 69 20.14 0.76 -2.18
CA PRO A 69 18.88 1.22 -1.62
C PRO A 69 18.47 2.61 -2.13
N MET A 70 19.39 3.37 -2.73
CA MET A 70 19.12 4.70 -3.30
C MET A 70 18.35 4.67 -4.62
N GLN A 71 18.08 3.48 -5.15
CA GLN A 71 17.34 3.24 -6.39
C GLN A 71 16.02 2.50 -6.13
N ALA A 72 15.43 2.71 -4.96
CA ALA A 72 14.15 2.12 -4.60
C ALA A 72 12.99 2.67 -5.44
N ARG A 73 11.93 1.87 -5.55
CA ARG A 73 10.69 2.24 -6.23
C ARG A 73 9.50 1.78 -5.41
N ALA A 74 8.44 2.58 -5.42
CA ALA A 74 7.14 2.21 -4.89
C ALA A 74 6.27 1.69 -6.05
N TYR A 75 5.92 0.41 -6.03
CA TYR A 75 5.10 -0.23 -7.04
C TYR A 75 3.66 -0.32 -6.54
N PHE A 76 2.72 0.25 -7.28
CA PHE A 76 1.30 0.17 -6.95
C PHE A 76 0.67 -1.06 -7.61
N PHE A 77 0.04 -1.88 -6.79
CA PHE A 77 -0.69 -3.06 -7.22
C PHE A 77 -2.16 -2.87 -6.89
N LYS A 78 -2.99 -3.07 -7.91
CA LYS A 78 -4.40 -3.31 -7.69
C LYS A 78 -4.57 -4.66 -7.03
N GLY A 79 -5.54 -4.78 -6.12
CA GLY A 79 -5.94 -6.02 -5.49
C GLY A 79 -6.53 -7.02 -6.49
N GLY A 80 -7.42 -7.87 -6.00
CA GLY A 80 -8.14 -8.85 -6.81
C GLY A 80 -7.83 -10.30 -6.47
N ASN A 81 -8.58 -11.20 -7.10
CA ASN A 81 -8.38 -12.64 -6.99
C ASN A 81 -8.48 -13.31 -8.38
N PRO A 82 -7.35 -13.61 -9.05
CA PRO A 82 -5.97 -13.43 -8.59
C PRO A 82 -5.48 -11.97 -8.72
N ILE A 83 -4.45 -11.62 -7.94
CA ILE A 83 -3.77 -10.32 -8.05
C ILE A 83 -2.92 -10.31 -9.34
N ASN A 84 -2.91 -9.19 -10.06
CA ASN A 84 -1.99 -9.01 -11.19
C ASN A 84 -0.54 -8.90 -10.71
N GLN A 85 0.36 -9.72 -11.25
CA GLN A 85 1.79 -9.70 -10.88
C GLN A 85 2.53 -8.46 -11.40
N ASN A 86 1.97 -7.76 -12.39
CA ASN A 86 2.49 -6.50 -12.88
C ASN A 86 1.86 -5.34 -12.12
N ALA A 87 2.71 -4.45 -11.62
CA ALA A 87 2.27 -3.21 -11.00
C ALA A 87 1.53 -2.35 -12.03
N ALA A 88 0.47 -1.67 -11.62
CA ALA A 88 -0.24 -0.73 -12.49
C ALA A 88 0.66 0.46 -12.83
N PHE A 89 1.47 0.92 -11.88
CA PHE A 89 2.54 1.89 -12.11
C PHE A 89 3.62 1.79 -11.02
N SER A 90 4.69 2.57 -11.17
CA SER A 90 5.68 2.72 -10.09
C SER A 90 6.24 4.14 -10.00
N ILE A 91 6.54 4.56 -8.77
CA ILE A 91 7.11 5.87 -8.43
C ILE A 91 8.57 5.68 -8.00
N PRO A 92 9.54 6.43 -8.56
CA PRO A 92 10.91 6.41 -8.07
C PRO A 92 11.01 7.06 -6.69
N VAL A 93 11.68 6.40 -5.74
CA VAL A 93 11.86 6.90 -4.38
C VAL A 93 13.31 6.71 -3.93
N LEU A 94 13.83 7.63 -3.10
CA LEU A 94 15.21 7.51 -2.63
C LEU A 94 15.45 6.27 -1.78
N HIS A 95 14.43 5.80 -1.07
CA HIS A 95 14.57 4.70 -0.13
C HIS A 95 13.20 4.09 0.11
N ALA A 96 13.12 2.79 0.40
CA ALA A 96 11.83 2.12 0.59
C ALA A 96 11.01 2.75 1.74
N ARG A 97 11.69 3.23 2.79
CA ARG A 97 11.09 3.93 3.94
C ARG A 97 10.70 5.39 3.70
N ALA A 98 10.89 5.89 2.48
CA ALA A 98 10.59 7.28 2.15
C ALA A 98 9.12 7.50 1.77
N VAL A 99 8.29 6.48 1.88
CA VAL A 99 6.89 6.48 1.44
C VAL A 99 5.97 6.25 2.62
N THR A 100 4.89 7.01 2.66
CA THR A 100 3.78 6.79 3.59
C THR A 100 2.46 6.96 2.86
N ALA A 101 1.37 6.46 3.46
CA ALA A 101 0.03 6.59 2.92
C ALA A 101 -0.96 7.09 3.98
N CYS A 102 -1.69 8.15 3.64
CA CYS A 102 -2.74 8.73 4.45
C CYS A 102 -3.72 9.48 3.57
N ASP A 103 -4.98 9.58 3.98
CA ASP A 103 -5.96 10.45 3.33
C ASP A 103 -5.63 11.92 3.69
N TRP A 104 -4.83 12.57 2.84
CA TRP A 104 -4.30 13.91 3.06
C TRP A 104 -5.29 14.97 2.59
N ASN A 105 -6.04 14.73 1.52
CA ASN A 105 -7.03 15.66 0.98
C ASN A 105 -8.46 15.43 1.55
N ARG A 106 -8.67 14.41 2.38
CA ARG A 106 -9.95 14.03 3.01
C ARG A 106 -11.02 13.57 2.02
N ASP A 107 -10.63 12.97 0.92
CA ASP A 107 -11.59 12.44 -0.07
C ASP A 107 -12.04 11.00 0.24
N GLY A 108 -11.48 10.38 1.29
CA GLY A 108 -11.79 9.02 1.71
C GLY A 108 -10.86 7.96 1.12
N TYR A 109 -9.95 8.33 0.23
CA TYR A 109 -8.90 7.47 -0.29
C TYR A 109 -7.55 7.81 0.35
N ARG A 110 -6.68 6.81 0.48
CA ARG A 110 -5.31 7.07 0.95
C ARG A 110 -4.50 7.67 -0.18
N ASP A 111 -3.88 8.81 0.09
CA ASP A 111 -2.89 9.45 -0.77
C ASP A 111 -1.50 8.89 -0.50
N ILE A 112 -0.62 8.94 -1.50
CA ILE A 112 0.80 8.55 -1.38
C ILE A 112 1.63 9.80 -1.12
N ILE A 113 2.47 9.76 -0.08
CA ILE A 113 3.44 10.83 0.20
C ILE A 113 4.85 10.25 0.14
N CYS A 114 5.66 10.79 -0.78
CA CYS A 114 7.04 10.41 -0.98
C CYS A 114 7.98 11.54 -0.55
N GLY A 115 8.84 11.28 0.43
CA GLY A 115 9.91 12.19 0.86
C GLY A 115 11.19 11.98 0.05
N TRP A 116 11.83 13.08 -0.32
CA TRP A 116 13.11 13.05 -1.03
C TRP A 116 14.08 14.02 -0.34
N TYR A 117 15.09 13.50 0.33
CA TYR A 117 16.12 14.32 0.98
C TYR A 117 17.51 13.84 0.60
N SER A 118 18.25 14.69 -0.12
CA SER A 118 19.64 14.44 -0.51
C SER A 118 20.42 15.77 -0.41
N PRO A 119 21.01 16.07 0.76
CA PRO A 119 21.82 17.27 0.94
C PRO A 119 22.90 17.43 -0.14
N PRO A 120 23.20 18.66 -0.58
CA PRO A 120 22.72 19.94 -0.05
C PRO A 120 21.37 20.40 -0.61
N ALA A 121 20.68 19.58 -1.42
CA ALA A 121 19.38 19.96 -1.98
C ALA A 121 18.31 20.06 -0.88
N ALA A 122 17.35 20.96 -1.08
CA ALA A 122 16.15 21.02 -0.25
C ALA A 122 15.43 19.66 -0.23
N ALA A 123 14.83 19.32 0.90
CA ALA A 123 13.90 18.20 0.93
C ALA A 123 12.73 18.50 -0.01
N LYS A 124 12.33 17.51 -0.79
CA LYS A 124 11.21 17.56 -1.72
C LYS A 124 10.19 16.52 -1.29
N PHE A 125 8.93 16.90 -1.16
CA PHE A 125 7.83 15.99 -0.87
C PHE A 125 6.89 15.98 -2.07
N LEU A 126 6.54 14.79 -2.53
CA LEU A 126 5.62 14.55 -3.64
C LEU A 126 4.37 13.89 -3.07
N ILE A 127 3.20 14.46 -3.34
CA ILE A 127 1.90 13.90 -2.96
C ILE A 127 1.18 13.45 -4.23
N TYR A 128 0.64 12.25 -4.18
CA TYR A 128 -0.18 11.63 -5.23
C TYR A 128 -1.54 11.34 -4.60
N PHE A 129 -2.59 11.95 -5.11
CA PHE A 129 -3.93 11.75 -4.61
C PHE A 129 -4.44 10.35 -4.93
N GLY A 130 -5.10 9.75 -3.95
CA GLY A 130 -5.73 8.46 -4.06
C GLY A 130 -6.98 8.47 -4.92
N GLY A 131 -7.61 7.31 -5.01
CA GLY A 131 -8.84 7.07 -5.76
C GLY A 131 -8.59 6.59 -7.18
N GLN A 132 -9.67 6.53 -7.97
CA GLN A 132 -9.67 5.87 -9.28
C GLN A 132 -8.69 6.47 -10.30
N LEU A 133 -8.29 7.72 -10.10
CA LEU A 133 -7.37 8.46 -10.97
C LEU A 133 -5.91 8.42 -10.49
N LEU A 134 -5.61 7.73 -9.37
CA LEU A 134 -4.27 7.60 -8.84
C LEU A 134 -3.30 7.08 -9.91
N ASP A 135 -2.21 7.82 -10.13
CA ASP A 135 -1.18 7.49 -11.10
C ASP A 135 0.25 7.80 -10.59
N SER A 136 1.23 7.84 -11.50
CA SER A 136 2.65 8.09 -11.18
C SER A 136 3.08 9.56 -11.31
N ILE A 137 2.12 10.48 -11.47
CA ILE A 137 2.33 11.92 -11.60
C ILE A 137 1.88 12.59 -10.29
N PRO A 138 2.73 13.38 -9.62
CA PRO A 138 2.37 13.99 -8.36
C PRO A 138 1.39 15.17 -8.56
N ASP A 139 0.32 15.21 -7.77
CA ASP A 139 -0.64 16.32 -7.70
C ASP A 139 -0.07 17.54 -6.96
N HIS A 140 0.76 17.30 -5.95
CA HIS A 140 1.44 18.37 -5.21
C HIS A 140 2.91 18.09 -4.99
N THR A 141 3.71 19.16 -5.03
CA THR A 141 5.13 19.15 -4.70
C THR A 141 5.45 20.25 -3.71
N PHE A 142 6.09 19.90 -2.60
CA PHE A 142 6.56 20.83 -1.58
C PHE A 142 8.08 20.77 -1.46
N TYR A 143 8.69 21.91 -1.17
CA TYR A 143 10.12 22.00 -0.89
C TYR A 143 10.34 22.53 0.52
N PHE A 144 11.29 21.95 1.23
CA PHE A 144 11.71 22.37 2.55
C PHE A 144 13.23 22.48 2.61
N SER A 145 13.73 23.69 2.84
CA SER A 145 15.15 23.94 3.05
C SER A 145 15.42 23.99 4.55
N PHE A 146 16.37 23.17 4.98
CA PHE A 146 16.87 23.22 6.36
C PHE A 146 17.62 24.53 6.56
N GLN A 147 17.27 25.29 7.60
CA GLN A 147 17.89 26.58 7.88
C GLN A 147 19.31 26.42 8.45
N ASP A 148 19.58 25.28 9.08
CA ASP A 148 20.89 24.85 9.59
C ASP A 148 20.95 23.31 9.72
N SER A 149 22.06 22.78 10.25
CA SER A 149 22.28 21.35 10.50
C SER A 149 21.65 20.83 11.82
N SER A 150 20.85 21.65 12.51
CA SER A 150 20.20 21.23 13.75
C SER A 150 19.03 20.27 13.49
N LYS A 151 18.42 19.76 14.57
CA LYS A 151 17.22 18.91 14.47
C LYS A 151 16.05 19.78 14.02
N ASN A 152 15.74 19.71 12.74
CA ASN A 152 14.57 20.35 12.16
C ASN A 152 13.36 19.40 12.22
N THR A 153 12.16 19.95 12.44
CA THR A 153 10.90 19.17 12.43
C THR A 153 9.95 19.81 11.42
N LEU A 154 9.44 19.00 10.50
CA LEU A 154 8.41 19.40 9.54
C LEU A 154 7.08 18.77 9.96
N PHE A 155 6.06 19.61 10.16
CA PHE A 155 4.69 19.17 10.35
C PHE A 155 3.92 19.37 9.05
N LEU A 156 3.44 18.28 8.45
CA LEU A 156 2.51 18.31 7.34
C LEU A 156 1.11 18.10 7.90
N LYS A 157 0.19 19.03 7.59
CA LYS A 157 -1.24 18.85 7.85
C LYS A 157 -1.92 18.60 6.52
N GLY A 158 -2.75 17.57 6.45
CA GLY A 158 -3.70 17.39 5.35
C GLY A 158 -4.60 18.61 5.17
N GLN A 159 -5.15 18.77 3.97
CA GLN A 159 -6.15 19.79 3.68
C GLN A 159 -7.40 19.62 4.57
#